data_AF-A0A2U1KB85-F1
#
_entry.id   AF-A0A2U1KB85-F1
#
_cell.length_a   1.000
_cell.length_b   1.000
_cell.length_c   1.000
_cell.angle_alpha   90.00
_cell.angle_beta   90.00
_cell.angle_gamma   90.00
#
_symmetry.space_group_name_H-M   'P 1'
#
loop_
_entity.id
_entity.type
_entity.pdbx_description
1 polymer ?
#
loop_
_entity_poly.entity_id
_entity_poly.type
_entity_poly.pdbx_seq_one_letter_code
_entity_poly.pdbx_strand_id
1 'polypeptide(L)'
;MDRPGCEELVKSVLVGSHFEGPSDKILSMKLKSLRNRLKVWYKHCKIKEDEDVNRLRSEKEEYDILMENKELEEQDLWVWSECKKSLEEIELHRSRDIKQKSRVKWASLGDENTAFFHAVVNGRKARNAIPGLEVNGEWVSKPTLVKKEVMRFFRDHFREDFTHRPTLECVGIKTVKEEDFFVRVPPTSERSLTSKAKIGLIYPTSHPKGPKSRRRKATREAMNRCFQVCIA
;
A
#
# COMPACT_ATOMS: atom_id res chain seq x y z
N MET A 1 -10.11 3.83 -20.76
CA MET A 1 -11.44 3.33 -21.17
C MET A 1 -11.19 2.07 -21.97
N ASP A 2 -10.52 1.09 -21.35
CA ASP A 2 -9.77 0.09 -22.13
C ASP A 2 -10.39 -1.31 -22.01
N ARG A 3 -11.57 -1.41 -21.37
CA ARG A 3 -12.31 -2.67 -21.27
C ARG A 3 -13.10 -2.89 -22.57
N PRO A 4 -12.96 -4.05 -23.23
CA PRO A 4 -13.70 -4.36 -24.45
C PRO A 4 -15.20 -4.35 -24.18
N GLY A 5 -16.01 -3.87 -25.13
CA GLY A 5 -17.46 -3.77 -24.97
C GLY A 5 -17.98 -2.46 -24.40
N CYS A 6 -17.11 -1.60 -23.83
CA CYS A 6 -17.54 -0.34 -23.22
C CYS A 6 -17.98 0.67 -24.29
N GLU A 7 -17.21 0.82 -25.36
CA GLU A 7 -17.48 1.80 -26.41
C GLU A 7 -18.73 1.42 -27.20
N GLU A 8 -18.90 0.14 -27.53
CA GLU A 8 -20.11 -0.36 -28.20
C GLU A 8 -21.34 -0.13 -27.33
N LEU A 9 -21.25 -0.37 -26.02
CA LEU A 9 -22.34 -0.08 -25.10
C LEU A 9 -22.68 1.42 -25.10
N VAL A 10 -21.69 2.30 -25.00
CA VAL A 10 -21.90 3.75 -25.00
C VAL A 10 -22.58 4.20 -26.30
N LYS A 11 -22.07 3.76 -27.46
CA LYS A 11 -22.66 4.05 -28.78
C LYS A 11 -24.09 3.53 -28.88
N SER A 12 -24.33 2.29 -28.46
CA SER A 12 -25.68 1.68 -28.49
C SER A 12 -26.70 2.48 -27.69
N VAL A 13 -26.31 3.01 -26.53
CA VAL A 13 -27.22 3.78 -25.68
C VAL A 13 -27.44 5.17 -26.23
N LEU A 14 -26.39 5.84 -26.71
CA LEU A 14 -26.51 7.21 -27.21
C LEU A 14 -27.33 7.30 -28.51
N VAL A 15 -27.16 6.33 -29.41
CA VAL A 15 -27.90 6.25 -30.68
C VAL A 15 -29.30 5.68 -30.47
N GLY A 16 -29.45 4.65 -29.62
CA GLY A 16 -30.72 3.95 -29.41
C GLY A 16 -31.71 4.65 -28.48
N SER A 17 -31.39 5.81 -27.91
CA SER A 17 -32.29 6.53 -26.99
C SER A 17 -32.96 7.73 -27.66
N HIS A 18 -34.26 7.65 -27.89
CA HIS A 18 -35.11 8.79 -28.24
C HIS A 18 -35.82 9.31 -26.99
N PHE A 19 -35.68 10.61 -26.72
CA PHE A 19 -36.35 11.28 -25.60
C PHE A 19 -36.96 12.57 -26.12
N GLU A 20 -38.15 12.90 -25.62
CA GLU A 20 -38.89 14.11 -25.99
C GLU A 20 -38.76 15.17 -24.90
N GLY A 21 -38.74 16.44 -25.31
CA GLY A 21 -38.76 17.59 -24.42
C GLY A 21 -37.63 18.60 -24.66
N PRO A 22 -37.46 19.57 -23.75
CA PRO A 22 -36.35 20.52 -23.77
C PRO A 22 -34.98 19.83 -23.82
N SER A 23 -34.02 20.45 -24.52
CA SER A 23 -32.72 19.85 -24.82
C SER A 23 -31.91 19.48 -23.55
N ASP A 24 -32.01 20.27 -22.49
CA ASP A 24 -31.39 20.02 -21.18
C ASP A 24 -31.96 18.77 -20.50
N LYS A 25 -33.28 18.58 -20.56
CA LYS A 25 -33.95 17.38 -20.06
C LYS A 25 -33.58 16.15 -20.87
N ILE A 26 -33.54 16.26 -22.20
CA ILE A 26 -33.10 15.17 -23.09
C ILE A 26 -31.68 14.72 -22.74
N LEU A 27 -30.75 15.66 -22.57
CA LEU A 27 -29.37 15.35 -22.20
C LEU A 27 -29.29 14.65 -20.84
N SER A 28 -30.00 15.17 -19.83
CA SER A 28 -30.07 14.56 -18.50
C SER A 28 -30.62 13.13 -18.55
N MET A 29 -31.68 12.89 -19.32
CA MET A 29 -32.27 11.56 -19.51
C MET A 29 -31.31 10.61 -20.23
N LYS A 30 -30.60 11.06 -21.28
CA LYS A 30 -29.56 10.29 -21.97
C LYS A 30 -28.43 9.89 -21.03
N LEU A 31 -27.90 10.83 -20.25
CA LEU A 31 -26.84 10.55 -19.27
C LEU A 31 -27.32 9.61 -18.16
N LYS A 32 -28.57 9.75 -17.71
CA LYS A 32 -29.17 8.85 -16.70
C LYS A 32 -29.33 7.43 -17.25
N SER A 33 -29.82 7.28 -18.49
CA SER A 33 -29.94 5.99 -19.18
C SER A 33 -28.57 5.33 -19.35
N LEU A 34 -27.59 6.08 -19.86
CA LEU A 34 -26.22 5.63 -20.03
C LEU A 34 -25.60 5.17 -18.70
N ARG A 35 -25.75 5.97 -17.64
CA ARG A 35 -25.28 5.60 -16.29
C ARG A 35 -25.89 4.28 -15.83
N ASN A 36 -27.18 4.08 -16.03
CA ASN A 36 -27.86 2.87 -15.58
C ASN A 36 -27.40 1.63 -16.38
N ARG A 37 -27.28 1.75 -17.71
CA ARG A 37 -26.73 0.67 -18.57
C ARG A 37 -25.29 0.33 -18.19
N LEU A 38 -24.43 1.34 -18.00
CA LEU A 38 -23.05 1.16 -17.58
C LEU A 38 -22.92 0.46 -16.23
N LYS A 39 -23.81 0.76 -15.27
CA LYS A 39 -23.83 0.08 -13.96
C LYS A 39 -24.10 -1.42 -14.11
N VAL A 40 -25.10 -1.78 -14.92
CA VAL A 40 -25.45 -3.19 -15.16
C VAL A 40 -24.33 -3.90 -15.90
N TRP A 41 -23.80 -3.30 -16.96
CA TRP A 41 -22.67 -3.85 -17.71
C TRP A 41 -21.44 -4.06 -16.82
N TYR A 42 -21.04 -3.05 -16.03
CA TYR A 42 -19.90 -3.17 -15.12
C TYR A 42 -20.09 -4.30 -14.11
N LYS A 43 -21.31 -4.50 -13.59
CA LYS A 43 -21.60 -5.61 -12.67
C LYS A 43 -21.35 -6.96 -13.35
N HIS A 44 -21.80 -7.15 -14.58
CA HIS A 44 -21.54 -8.38 -15.33
C HIS A 44 -20.05 -8.56 -15.63
N CYS A 45 -19.35 -7.51 -16.09
CA CYS A 45 -17.91 -7.55 -16.31
C CYS A 45 -17.14 -7.93 -15.05
N LYS A 46 -17.55 -7.41 -13.89
CA LYS A 46 -16.90 -7.73 -12.61
C LYS A 46 -17.10 -9.20 -12.23
N ILE A 47 -18.31 -9.73 -12.39
CA ILE A 47 -18.60 -11.15 -12.10
C ILE A 47 -17.73 -12.04 -12.99
N LYS A 48 -17.72 -11.79 -14.30
CA LYS A 48 -16.89 -12.53 -15.25
C LYS A 48 -15.39 -12.44 -14.91
N GLU A 49 -14.89 -11.25 -14.58
CA GLU A 49 -13.50 -11.07 -14.16
C GLU A 49 -13.18 -11.85 -12.88
N ASP A 50 -14.09 -11.88 -11.91
CA ASP A 50 -13.90 -12.67 -10.67
C ASP A 50 -13.89 -14.19 -10.97
N GLU A 51 -14.73 -14.66 -11.91
CA GLU A 51 -14.72 -16.04 -12.41
C GLU A 51 -13.39 -16.37 -13.12
N ASP A 52 -12.92 -15.51 -14.01
CA ASP A 52 -11.65 -15.64 -14.72
C ASP A 52 -10.46 -15.68 -13.74
N VAL A 53 -10.45 -14.80 -12.73
CA VAL A 53 -9.42 -14.81 -11.68
C VAL A 53 -9.41 -16.13 -10.91
N ASN A 54 -10.59 -16.66 -10.57
CA ASN A 54 -10.66 -17.93 -9.85
C ASN A 54 -10.15 -19.08 -10.71
N ARG A 55 -10.55 -19.14 -11.99
CA ARG A 55 -10.06 -20.14 -12.94
C ARG A 55 -8.55 -20.08 -13.09
N LEU A 56 -7.99 -18.91 -13.39
CA LEU A 56 -6.56 -18.70 -13.57
C LEU A 56 -5.75 -19.02 -12.31
N ARG A 57 -6.30 -18.75 -11.12
CA ARG A 57 -5.65 -19.10 -9.85
C ARG A 57 -5.63 -20.60 -9.61
N SER A 58 -6.74 -21.30 -9.86
CA SER A 58 -6.79 -22.75 -9.73
C SER A 58 -5.81 -23.42 -10.70
N GLU A 59 -5.84 -23.01 -11.96
CA GLU A 59 -4.94 -23.54 -13.00
C GLU A 59 -3.47 -23.29 -12.65
N LYS A 60 -3.12 -22.07 -12.21
CA LYS A 60 -1.77 -21.76 -11.73
C LYS A 60 -1.36 -22.62 -10.53
N GLU A 61 -2.25 -22.81 -9.56
CA GLU A 61 -1.98 -23.63 -8.36
C GLU A 61 -1.73 -25.10 -8.72
N GLU A 62 -2.49 -25.65 -9.68
CA GLU A 62 -2.26 -27.00 -10.19
C GLU A 62 -0.84 -27.15 -10.75
N TYR A 63 -0.37 -26.17 -11.53
CA TYR A 63 1.01 -26.16 -12.04
C TYR A 63 2.06 -25.90 -10.96
N ASP A 64 1.78 -25.07 -9.96
CA ASP A 64 2.68 -24.88 -8.80
C ASP A 64 2.89 -26.22 -8.06
N ILE A 65 1.83 -26.99 -7.83
CA ILE A 65 1.89 -28.32 -7.21
C ILE A 65 2.64 -29.31 -8.10
N LEU A 66 2.41 -29.30 -9.42
CA LEU A 66 3.14 -30.17 -10.34
C LEU A 66 4.65 -29.88 -10.33
N MET A 67 5.03 -28.61 -10.23
CA MET A 67 6.43 -28.16 -10.16
C MET A 67 7.14 -28.61 -8.87
N GLU A 68 6.40 -28.78 -7.76
CA GLU A 68 6.94 -29.34 -6.52
C GLU A 68 7.24 -30.84 -6.63
N ASN A 69 6.51 -31.56 -7.49
CA ASN A 69 6.59 -33.02 -7.60
C ASN A 69 7.45 -33.51 -8.77
N LYS A 70 7.59 -32.73 -9.84
CA LYS A 70 8.35 -33.08 -11.04
C LYS A 70 8.88 -31.83 -11.77
N GLU A 71 9.89 -32.02 -12.61
CA GLU A 71 10.25 -31.01 -13.60
C GLU A 71 9.12 -30.88 -14.64
N LEU A 72 8.74 -29.65 -14.94
CA LEU A 72 7.72 -29.32 -15.93
C LEU A 72 8.32 -29.25 -17.33
N GLU A 73 7.54 -29.67 -18.32
CA GLU A 73 7.89 -29.48 -19.73
C GLU A 73 7.75 -28.00 -20.12
N GLU A 74 8.38 -27.59 -21.22
CA GLU A 74 8.34 -26.21 -21.71
C GLU A 74 6.89 -25.72 -21.94
N GLN A 75 6.03 -26.61 -22.42
CA GLN A 75 4.61 -26.30 -22.62
C GLN A 75 3.88 -26.01 -21.30
N ASP A 76 4.12 -26.80 -20.26
CA ASP A 76 3.52 -26.60 -18.94
C ASP A 76 4.00 -25.29 -18.29
N LEU A 77 5.29 -24.98 -18.43
CA LEU A 77 5.87 -23.72 -17.97
C LEU A 77 5.25 -22.51 -18.69
N TRP A 78 4.96 -22.65 -20.00
CA TRP A 78 4.29 -21.61 -20.76
C TRP A 78 2.88 -21.35 -20.24
N VAL A 79 2.09 -22.39 -19.97
CA VAL A 79 0.72 -22.25 -19.42
C VAL A 79 0.74 -21.57 -18.06
N TRP A 80 1.64 -22.00 -17.15
CA TRP A 80 1.81 -21.37 -15.85
C TRP A 80 2.18 -19.88 -15.97
N SER A 81 3.11 -19.55 -16.87
CA SER A 81 3.56 -18.19 -17.12
C SER A 81 2.43 -17.30 -17.64
N GLU A 82 1.64 -17.79 -18.60
CA GLU A 82 0.49 -17.04 -19.14
C GLU A 82 -0.63 -16.87 -18.10
N CYS A 83 -0.87 -17.88 -17.24
CA CYS A 83 -1.81 -17.75 -16.12
C CYS A 83 -1.36 -16.63 -15.17
N LYS A 84 -0.09 -16.62 -14.80
CA LYS A 84 0.50 -15.60 -13.92
C LYS A 84 0.39 -14.20 -14.55
N LYS A 85 0.78 -14.06 -15.82
CA LYS A 85 0.73 -12.79 -16.56
C LYS A 85 -0.71 -12.26 -16.68
N SER A 86 -1.67 -13.14 -16.97
CA SER A 86 -3.10 -12.77 -17.03
C SER A 86 -3.62 -12.26 -15.69
N LEU A 87 -3.22 -12.89 -14.58
CA LEU A 87 -3.56 -12.43 -13.24
C LEU A 87 -2.95 -11.06 -12.93
N GLU A 88 -1.68 -10.83 -13.29
CA GLU A 88 -1.00 -9.55 -13.13
C GLU A 88 -1.69 -8.42 -13.92
N GLU A 89 -2.14 -8.69 -15.15
CA GLU A 89 -2.90 -7.74 -15.95
C GLU A 89 -4.24 -7.36 -15.30
N ILE A 90 -4.97 -8.35 -14.77
CA ILE A 90 -6.22 -8.09 -14.04
C ILE A 90 -5.95 -7.25 -12.78
N GLU A 91 -4.90 -7.55 -12.02
CA GLU A 91 -4.51 -6.76 -10.86
C GLU A 91 -4.13 -5.32 -11.23
N LEU A 92 -3.44 -5.12 -12.34
CA LEU A 92 -3.10 -3.80 -12.87
C LEU A 92 -4.37 -2.99 -13.19
N HIS A 93 -5.34 -3.59 -13.88
CA HIS A 93 -6.62 -2.95 -14.16
C HIS A 93 -7.40 -2.60 -12.89
N ARG A 94 -7.45 -3.50 -11.91
CA ARG A 94 -8.06 -3.22 -10.60
C ARG A 94 -7.38 -2.05 -9.89
N SER A 95 -6.06 -1.99 -9.92
CA SER A 95 -5.27 -0.91 -9.33
C SER A 95 -5.60 0.44 -9.98
N ARG A 96 -5.66 0.48 -11.32
CA ARG A 96 -6.07 1.69 -12.08
C ARG A 96 -7.49 2.14 -11.71
N ASP A 97 -8.44 1.21 -11.63
CA ASP A 97 -9.83 1.50 -11.22
C ASP A 97 -9.90 2.07 -9.80
N ILE A 98 -9.14 1.52 -8.85
CA ILE A 98 -9.07 2.00 -7.47
C ILE A 98 -8.48 3.40 -7.42
N LYS A 99 -7.40 3.66 -8.17
CA LYS A 99 -6.77 4.99 -8.27
C LYS A 99 -7.73 6.03 -8.85
N GLN A 100 -8.53 5.66 -9.85
CA GLN A 100 -9.53 6.57 -10.40
C GLN A 100 -10.64 6.87 -9.37
N LYS A 101 -11.18 5.83 -8.71
CA LYS A 101 -12.23 5.98 -7.69
C LYS A 101 -11.76 6.80 -6.50
N SER A 102 -10.50 6.65 -6.07
CA SER A 102 -9.94 7.44 -4.97
C SER A 102 -9.83 8.91 -5.35
N ARG A 103 -9.40 9.25 -6.58
CA ARG A 103 -9.37 10.63 -7.08
C ARG A 103 -10.75 11.26 -7.14
N VAL A 104 -11.75 10.53 -7.64
CA VAL A 104 -13.15 11.00 -7.66
C VAL A 104 -13.66 11.24 -6.24
N LYS A 105 -13.40 10.31 -5.32
CA LYS A 105 -13.78 10.45 -3.91
C LYS A 105 -13.08 11.65 -3.25
N TRP A 106 -11.79 11.85 -3.53
CA TRP A 106 -11.03 12.98 -3.02
C TRP A 106 -11.62 14.30 -3.53
N ALA A 107 -11.86 14.41 -4.84
CA ALA A 107 -12.48 15.60 -5.43
C ALA A 107 -13.89 15.88 -4.85
N SER A 108 -14.63 14.83 -4.48
CA SER A 108 -15.96 14.97 -3.89
C SER A 108 -15.95 15.34 -2.40
N LEU A 109 -14.94 14.92 -1.63
CA LEU A 109 -14.88 15.14 -0.18
C LEU A 109 -14.00 16.33 0.22
N GLY A 110 -13.04 16.72 -0.62
CA GLY A 110 -12.09 17.79 -0.30
C GLY A 110 -11.39 17.56 1.04
N ASP A 111 -11.35 18.62 1.85
CA ASP A 111 -10.72 18.64 3.17
C ASP A 111 -11.50 17.83 4.23
N GLU A 112 -12.74 17.45 3.96
CA GLU A 112 -13.57 16.63 4.86
C GLU A 112 -13.18 15.15 4.85
N ASN A 113 -12.19 14.74 4.03
CA ASN A 113 -11.70 13.36 3.98
C ASN A 113 -10.83 12.97 5.20
N THR A 114 -11.30 13.29 6.41
CA THR A 114 -10.68 13.00 7.70
C THR A 114 -10.39 11.50 7.89
N ALA A 115 -11.25 10.63 7.35
CA ALA A 115 -11.07 9.18 7.42
C ALA A 115 -9.74 8.71 6.80
N PHE A 116 -9.30 9.31 5.69
CA PHE A 116 -8.00 8.98 5.09
C PHE A 116 -6.84 9.39 6.00
N PHE A 117 -6.87 10.62 6.51
CA PHE A 117 -5.83 11.11 7.43
C PHE A 117 -5.74 10.27 8.69
N HIS A 118 -6.87 9.92 9.30
CA HIS A 118 -6.90 9.04 10.46
C HIS A 118 -6.38 7.63 10.12
N ALA A 119 -6.69 7.08 8.95
CA ALA A 119 -6.15 5.81 8.51
C ALA A 119 -4.62 5.85 8.36
N VAL A 120 -4.08 6.91 7.75
CA VAL A 120 -2.63 7.13 7.62
C VAL A 120 -1.97 7.27 8.99
N VAL A 121 -2.53 8.12 9.87
CA VAL A 121 -2.02 8.32 11.24
C VAL A 121 -2.05 7.01 12.02
N ASN A 122 -3.15 6.27 11.98
CA ASN A 122 -3.26 4.98 12.66
C ASN A 122 -2.30 3.94 12.09
N GLY A 123 -2.08 3.93 10.77
CA GLY A 123 -1.06 3.10 10.14
C GLY A 123 0.36 3.45 10.60
N ARG A 124 0.70 4.74 10.70
CA ARG A 124 1.96 5.22 11.27
C ARG A 124 2.09 4.81 12.75
N LYS A 125 1.05 5.01 13.55
CA LYS A 125 1.00 4.58 14.97
C LYS A 125 1.22 3.08 15.12
N ALA A 126 0.57 2.26 14.29
CA ALA A 126 0.71 0.81 14.35
C ALA A 126 2.10 0.33 13.93
N ARG A 127 2.69 0.93 12.89
CA ARG A 127 4.03 0.57 12.40
C ARG A 127 5.14 1.02 13.36
N ASN A 128 4.96 2.17 13.99
CA ASN A 128 5.96 2.76 14.89
C ASN A 128 5.72 2.38 16.35
N ALA A 129 4.70 1.57 16.64
CA ALA A 129 4.48 1.05 17.97
C ALA A 129 5.62 0.10 18.33
N ILE A 130 6.27 0.35 19.47
CA ILE A 130 7.24 -0.56 20.07
C ILE A 130 6.46 -1.35 21.14
N PRO A 131 6.00 -2.58 20.86
CA PRO A 131 5.21 -3.37 21.81
C PRO A 131 6.03 -3.89 22.99
N GLY A 132 7.35 -3.96 22.82
CA GLY A 132 8.30 -4.43 23.79
C GLY A 132 9.68 -4.58 23.16
N LEU A 133 10.67 -4.87 23.99
CA LEU A 133 12.05 -5.14 23.60
C LEU A 133 12.52 -6.42 24.28
N GLU A 134 13.37 -7.18 23.60
CA GLU A 134 14.09 -8.27 24.22
C GLU A 134 15.38 -7.72 24.85
N VAL A 135 15.56 -7.94 26.15
CA VAL A 135 16.71 -7.46 26.90
C VAL A 135 17.26 -8.63 27.70
N ASN A 136 18.50 -9.03 27.42
CA ASN A 136 19.17 -10.16 28.08
C ASN A 136 18.36 -11.48 28.01
N GLY A 137 17.66 -11.72 26.90
CA GLY A 137 16.82 -12.91 26.69
C GLY A 137 15.43 -12.84 27.32
N GLU A 138 15.06 -11.74 27.98
CA GLU A 138 13.72 -11.53 28.54
C GLU A 138 12.93 -10.49 27.74
N TRP A 139 11.65 -10.78 27.47
CA TRP A 139 10.75 -9.86 26.78
C TRP A 139 10.17 -8.81 27.73
N VAL A 140 10.59 -7.56 27.55
CA VAL A 140 10.16 -6.41 28.34
C VAL A 140 9.12 -5.61 27.57
N SER A 141 7.88 -5.58 28.04
CA SER A 141 6.78 -4.83 27.43
C SER A 141 6.32 -3.59 28.23
N LYS A 142 6.78 -3.46 29.49
CA LYS A 142 6.40 -2.35 30.37
C LYS A 142 6.95 -1.02 29.81
N PRO A 143 6.12 -0.01 29.50
CA PRO A 143 6.57 1.22 28.83
C PRO A 143 7.72 1.95 29.54
N THR A 144 7.71 1.96 30.87
CA THR A 144 8.79 2.59 31.67
C THR A 144 10.12 1.90 31.50
N LEU A 145 10.13 0.57 31.41
CA LEU A 145 11.34 -0.23 31.22
C LEU A 145 11.83 -0.17 29.78
N VAL A 146 10.92 -0.29 28.81
CA VAL A 146 11.24 -0.08 27.38
C VAL A 146 11.91 1.28 27.18
N LYS A 147 11.33 2.36 27.74
CA LYS A 147 11.93 3.70 27.67
C LYS A 147 13.33 3.74 28.30
N LYS A 148 13.51 3.13 29.47
CA LYS A 148 14.82 3.08 30.16
C LYS A 148 15.87 2.39 29.29
N GLU A 149 15.53 1.26 28.68
CA GLU A 149 16.50 0.48 27.90
C GLU A 149 16.80 1.07 26.53
N VAL A 150 15.82 1.71 25.89
CA VAL A 150 16.09 2.54 24.71
C VAL A 150 17.08 3.66 25.06
N MET A 151 16.85 4.37 26.18
CA MET A 151 17.74 5.46 26.61
C MET A 151 19.13 4.95 26.97
N ARG A 152 19.25 3.81 27.65
CA ARG A 152 20.53 3.17 27.97
C ARG A 152 21.29 2.82 26.69
N PHE A 153 20.63 2.11 25.78
CA PHE A 153 21.20 1.70 24.50
C PHE A 153 21.77 2.88 23.72
N PHE A 154 20.99 3.94 23.51
CA PHE A 154 21.48 5.09 22.75
C PHE A 154 22.52 5.92 23.49
N ARG A 155 22.44 6.01 24.84
CA ARG A 155 23.48 6.66 25.64
C ARG A 155 24.82 5.96 25.44
N ASP A 156 24.83 4.63 25.53
CA ASP A 156 26.05 3.85 25.38
C ASP A 156 26.53 3.86 23.93
N HIS A 157 25.62 3.80 22.97
CA HIS A 157 25.94 3.81 21.54
C HIS A 157 26.54 5.15 21.05
N PHE A 158 26.10 6.27 21.61
CA PHE A 158 26.61 7.61 21.29
C PHE A 158 27.60 8.14 22.32
N ARG A 159 28.11 7.28 23.19
CA ARG A 159 29.18 7.64 24.12
C ARG A 159 30.45 7.89 23.32
N GLU A 160 31.10 9.04 23.52
CA GLU A 160 32.40 9.30 22.92
C GLU A 160 33.47 8.54 23.70
N ASP A 161 34.06 7.53 23.06
CA ASP A 161 35.09 6.68 23.68
C ASP A 161 36.48 7.34 23.69
N PHE A 162 36.66 8.40 22.90
CA PHE A 162 37.92 9.14 22.82
C PHE A 162 37.95 10.27 23.86
N THR A 163 38.82 10.13 24.86
CA THR A 163 39.07 11.15 25.89
C THR A 163 39.86 12.35 25.37
N HIS A 164 40.54 12.19 24.24
CA HIS A 164 41.23 13.26 23.51
C HIS A 164 40.75 13.26 22.07
N ARG A 165 39.94 14.25 21.73
CA ARG A 165 39.62 14.58 20.35
C ARG A 165 40.74 15.49 19.82
N PRO A 166 41.53 15.07 18.81
CA PRO A 166 42.51 15.94 18.20
C PRO A 166 41.84 17.20 17.66
N THR A 167 42.38 18.36 17.99
CA THR A 167 41.89 19.63 17.45
C THR A 167 42.20 19.65 15.95
N LEU A 168 41.17 19.73 15.11
CA LEU A 168 41.33 19.91 13.67
C LEU A 168 41.75 21.35 13.41
N GLU A 169 43.05 21.61 13.35
CA GLU A 169 43.60 22.88 12.88
C GLU A 169 43.53 22.95 11.35
N CYS A 170 42.37 23.33 10.84
CA CYS A 170 42.16 23.52 9.41
C CYS A 170 42.43 24.97 9.02
N VAL A 171 43.66 25.26 8.56
CA VAL A 171 44.04 26.60 8.09
C VAL A 171 43.36 26.90 6.74
N GLY A 172 42.64 28.03 6.65
CA GLY A 172 42.01 28.52 5.41
C GLY A 172 40.58 28.04 5.14
N ILE A 173 39.97 27.26 6.04
CA ILE A 173 38.55 26.87 5.93
C ILE A 173 37.67 27.93 6.61
N LYS A 174 36.64 28.41 5.92
CA LYS A 174 35.63 29.31 6.51
C LYS A 174 34.95 28.61 7.69
N THR A 175 35.25 29.06 8.90
CA THR A 175 34.67 28.53 10.14
C THR A 175 33.37 29.27 10.45
N VAL A 176 32.33 28.53 10.80
CA VAL A 176 31.06 29.10 11.27
C VAL A 176 31.31 29.67 12.66
N LYS A 177 31.05 30.98 12.85
CA LYS A 177 31.28 31.62 14.14
C LYS A 177 30.20 31.19 15.14
N GLU A 178 30.49 31.23 16.44
CA GLU A 178 29.51 30.86 17.50
C GLU A 178 28.20 31.64 17.39
N GLU A 179 28.27 32.87 16.90
CA GLU A 179 27.14 33.76 16.62
C GLU A 179 26.24 33.31 15.44
N ASP A 180 26.74 32.43 14.57
CA ASP A 180 25.98 31.81 13.47
C ASP A 180 25.30 30.48 13.89
N PHE A 181 25.57 29.95 15.09
CA PHE A 181 24.91 28.72 15.58
C PHE A 181 23.41 28.91 15.81
N PHE A 182 22.93 30.16 15.89
CA PHE A 182 21.52 30.48 16.06
C PHE A 182 20.72 30.39 14.75
N VAL A 183 20.98 29.39 13.90
CA VAL A 183 20.18 29.12 12.72
C VAL A 183 19.41 27.83 12.90
N ARG A 184 18.15 28.02 13.30
CA ARG A 184 16.97 27.17 13.06
C ARG A 184 17.24 25.67 13.05
N VAL A 185 16.86 25.00 14.14
CA VAL A 185 16.21 23.69 13.99
C VAL A 185 14.99 23.95 13.09
N PRO A 186 14.94 23.45 11.84
CA PRO A 186 13.71 23.52 11.07
C PRO A 186 12.67 22.75 11.89
N PRO A 187 11.40 23.19 11.97
CA PRO A 187 10.35 22.27 12.39
C PRO A 187 10.50 21.04 11.51
N THR A 188 10.68 19.86 12.11
CA THR A 188 10.98 18.62 11.39
C THR A 188 9.96 18.39 10.29
N SER A 189 10.25 18.86 9.08
CA SER A 189 9.50 18.53 7.88
C SER A 189 10.06 17.20 7.41
N GLU A 190 9.27 16.16 7.63
CA GLU A 190 9.27 14.87 6.94
C GLU A 190 10.40 14.65 5.91
N ARG A 191 11.57 14.20 6.36
CA ARG A 191 12.48 13.40 5.51
C ARG A 191 13.05 12.25 6.32
N SER A 192 12.48 11.09 6.03
CA SER A 192 12.99 9.72 6.18
C SER A 192 14.39 9.59 6.78
N LEU A 193 14.49 9.29 8.08
CA LEU A 193 15.59 8.47 8.58
C LEU A 193 15.27 7.01 8.22
N THR A 194 15.54 6.63 6.97
CA THR A 194 15.77 5.21 6.65
C THR A 194 17.21 4.86 6.96
N SER A 195 17.65 5.03 8.21
CA SER A 195 18.76 4.23 8.71
C SER A 195 18.13 2.90 9.15
N LYS A 196 18.28 1.89 8.29
CA LYS A 196 18.12 0.49 8.71
C LYS A 196 19.25 0.19 9.71
N ALA A 197 19.15 0.70 10.93
CA ALA A 197 19.84 0.07 12.04
C ALA A 197 19.13 -1.28 12.25
N LYS A 198 19.79 -2.36 11.88
CA LYS A 198 19.45 -3.72 12.30
C LYS A 198 19.57 -3.78 13.83
N ILE A 199 18.60 -3.20 14.54
CA ILE A 199 18.23 -3.72 15.84
C ILE A 199 17.49 -5.01 15.49
N GLY A 200 18.02 -6.15 15.93
CA GLY A 200 17.44 -7.47 15.70
C GLY A 200 16.02 -7.52 16.23
N LEU A 201 15.07 -7.05 15.44
CA LEU A 201 13.64 -7.27 15.62
C LEU A 201 13.40 -8.70 15.16
N ILE A 202 13.65 -9.64 16.06
CA ILE A 202 13.10 -10.99 15.94
C ILE A 202 11.59 -10.82 16.14
N TYR A 203 10.85 -10.85 15.04
CA TYR A 203 9.41 -10.99 15.10
C TYR A 203 9.10 -12.41 15.61
N PRO A 204 8.36 -12.58 16.72
CA PRO A 204 7.98 -13.91 17.17
C PRO A 204 7.13 -14.58 16.10
N THR A 205 7.61 -15.70 15.57
CA THR A 205 6.79 -16.64 14.82
C THR A 205 5.66 -17.08 15.75
N SER A 206 4.44 -16.94 15.23
CA SER A 206 3.20 -17.20 15.94
C SER A 206 3.12 -18.65 16.43
N HIS A 207 3.10 -18.85 17.75
CA HIS A 207 2.50 -20.05 18.35
C HIS A 207 0.99 -19.85 18.58
N PRO A 208 0.22 -20.96 18.59
CA PRO A 208 -1.15 -20.97 18.09
C PRO A 208 -2.12 -20.36 19.11
N LYS A 209 -2.82 -19.30 18.70
CA LYS A 209 -4.01 -18.84 19.42
C LYS A 209 -5.20 -19.65 18.92
N GLY A 210 -5.89 -20.29 19.86
CA GLY A 210 -7.18 -20.98 19.67
C GLY A 210 -8.26 -20.10 19.03
N PRO A 211 -9.41 -20.69 18.70
CA PRO A 211 -10.22 -20.28 17.56
C PRO A 211 -10.82 -18.89 17.75
N LYS A 212 -10.30 -17.91 16.99
CA LYS A 212 -10.93 -16.60 16.83
C LYS A 212 -11.25 -16.38 15.36
N SER A 213 -12.54 -16.48 15.05
CA SER A 213 -13.32 -15.71 14.07
C SER A 213 -12.58 -15.23 12.80
N ARG A 214 -12.94 -15.89 11.69
CA ARG A 214 -12.35 -15.90 10.33
C ARG A 214 -12.33 -14.56 9.55
N ARG A 215 -12.37 -13.38 10.18
CA ARG A 215 -12.65 -12.11 9.47
C ARG A 215 -11.54 -11.04 9.41
N ARG A 216 -10.30 -11.32 9.84
CA ARG A 216 -9.25 -10.27 9.94
C ARG A 216 -7.94 -10.51 9.18
N LYS A 217 -7.77 -11.62 8.44
CA LYS A 217 -6.51 -11.90 7.73
C LYS A 217 -6.39 -11.23 6.34
N ALA A 218 -7.50 -10.87 5.69
CA ALA A 218 -7.46 -10.36 4.30
C ALA A 218 -7.10 -8.87 4.15
N THR A 219 -7.02 -8.09 5.24
CA THR A 219 -6.88 -6.62 5.14
C THR A 219 -5.44 -6.11 5.21
N ARG A 220 -4.47 -6.93 5.60
CA ARG A 220 -3.08 -6.47 5.85
C ARG A 220 -2.18 -6.54 4.62
N GLU A 221 -2.36 -7.52 3.74
CA GLU A 221 -1.61 -7.60 2.47
C GLU A 221 -2.14 -6.64 1.40
N ALA A 222 -3.44 -6.38 1.37
CA ALA A 222 -4.04 -5.44 0.43
C ALA A 222 -3.61 -3.97 0.66
N MET A 223 -3.33 -3.58 1.92
CA MET A 223 -2.86 -2.21 2.23
C MET A 223 -1.39 -1.98 1.89
N ASN A 224 -0.53 -3.01 1.99
CA ASN A 224 0.89 -2.87 1.69
C ASN A 224 1.17 -2.79 0.19
N ARG A 225 0.38 -3.45 -0.67
CA ARG A 225 0.53 -3.33 -2.14
C ARG A 225 0.07 -1.96 -2.68
N CYS A 226 -0.93 -1.34 -2.06
CA CYS A 226 -1.42 -0.01 -2.47
C CYS A 226 -0.41 1.12 -2.18
N PHE A 227 0.48 0.95 -1.19
CA PHE A 227 1.42 2.01 -0.79
C PHE A 227 2.64 2.13 -1.72
N GLN A 228 3.04 1.06 -2.42
CA GLN A 228 4.17 1.11 -3.35
C GLN A 228 3.83 1.74 -4.70
N VAL A 229 2.56 1.75 -5.12
CA VAL A 229 2.13 2.30 -6.43
C VAL A 229 1.82 3.80 -6.40
N CYS A 230 1.76 4.42 -5.21
CA CYS A 230 1.44 5.84 -5.07
C CYS A 230 2.65 6.76 -4.83
N ILE A 231 3.86 6.21 -4.68
CA ILE A 231 5.10 6.99 -4.42
C ILE A 231 6.07 6.95 -5.63
N ALA A 232 5.69 6.28 -6.73
CA ALA A 232 6.38 6.37 -8.02
C ALA A 232 5.56 7.17 -9.02
#